data_AF-A0A6M3Z9Y8-F1
#
_entry.id   AF-A0A6M3Z9Y8-F1
#
_cell.length_a   1.000
_cell.length_b   1.000
_cell.length_c   1.000
_cell.angle_alpha   90.00
_cell.angle_beta   90.00
_cell.angle_gamma   90.00
#
_symmetry.space_group_name_H-M   'P 1'
#
loop_
_entity.id
_entity.type
_entity.pdbx_description
1 polymer ?
#
loop_
_entity_poly.entity_id
_entity_poly.type
_entity_poly.pdbx_seq_one_letter_code
_entity_poly.pdbx_strand_id
1 'polypeptide(L)' 'AAFWQTIAGEHGLDGDGHVTEASDLQLERMNVYFNEASSNRYVPRAVLVDLEPGTMDAVRAGPFGGLFRPD' A
#
# COMPACT_ATOMS: atom_id res chain seq x y z
N ALA A 1 9.83 -1.35 -3.87
CA ALA A 1 8.63 -1.58 -3.03
C ALA A 1 8.89 -1.56 -1.52
N ALA A 2 10.10 -1.89 -1.04
CA ALA A 2 10.42 -2.03 0.40
C ALA A 2 9.87 -0.93 1.31
N PHE A 3 10.00 0.35 0.94
CA PHE A 3 9.41 1.47 1.68
C PHE A 3 7.91 1.29 1.99
N TRP A 4 7.12 0.97 0.96
CA TRP A 4 5.68 0.78 1.09
C TRP A 4 5.31 -0.44 1.94
N GLN A 5 6.14 -1.48 1.91
CA GLN A 5 5.95 -2.67 2.75
C GLN A 5 6.19 -2.34 4.22
N THR A 6 7.26 -1.60 4.52
CA THR A 6 7.58 -1.18 5.89
C THR A 6 6.48 -0.30 6.46
N ILE A 7 6.11 0.77 5.75
CA ILE A 7 5.12 1.72 6.28
C ILE A 7 3.71 1.13 6.35
N ALA A 8 3.33 0.25 5.42
CA ALA A 8 2.08 -0.51 5.51
C ALA A 8 2.07 -1.40 6.76
N GLY A 9 3.16 -2.12 7.03
CA GLY A 9 3.29 -2.95 8.23
C GLY A 9 3.26 -2.13 9.53
N GLU A 10 3.91 -0.97 9.58
CA GLU A 10 3.86 -0.06 10.73
C GLU A 10 2.42 0.40 11.02
N HIS A 11 1.63 0.66 9.98
CA HIS A 11 0.21 1.03 10.08
C HIS A 11 -0.76 -0.16 10.21
N GLY A 12 -0.27 -1.41 10.28
CA GLY A 12 -1.11 -2.60 10.44
C GLY A 12 -1.89 -3.01 9.18
N LEU A 13 -1.43 -2.58 8.00
CA LEU A 13 -2.01 -2.94 6.71
C LEU A 13 -1.38 -4.22 6.15
N ASP A 14 -2.21 -5.08 5.56
CA ASP A 14 -1.75 -6.25 4.82
C ASP A 14 -1.30 -5.93 3.38
N GLY A 15 -0.95 -6.98 2.62
CA GLY A 15 -0.49 -6.88 1.23
C GLY A 15 -1.53 -6.32 0.24
N ASP A 16 -2.80 -6.31 0.62
CA ASP A 16 -3.93 -5.79 -0.17
C ASP A 16 -4.42 -4.42 0.33
N GLY A 17 -3.88 -3.94 1.45
CA GLY A 17 -4.21 -2.67 2.08
C GLY A 17 -5.35 -2.73 3.08
N HIS A 18 -5.75 -3.92 3.55
CA HIS A 18 -6.75 -4.05 4.62
C HIS A 18 -6.09 -3.93 5.99
N VAL A 19 -6.80 -3.29 6.91
CA VAL A 19 -6.42 -3.23 8.32
C VAL A 19 -6.64 -4.61 8.93
N THR A 20 -5.60 -5.21 9.49
CA THR A 20 -5.69 -6.53 10.14
C THR A 20 -5.95 -6.37 11.64
N GLU A 21 -5.01 -5.78 12.37
CA GLU A 21 -5.12 -5.43 13.78
C GLU A 21 -4.32 -4.14 14.03
N ALA A 22 -5.00 -2.99 14.01
CA ALA A 22 -4.37 -1.68 14.24
C ALA A 22 -4.85 -1.08 15.56
N SER A 23 -3.90 -0.59 16.36
CA SER A 23 -4.18 0.30 17.49
C SER A 23 -4.60 1.69 17.03
N ASP A 24 -5.25 2.46 17.91
CA ASP A 24 -5.62 3.86 17.61
C ASP A 24 -4.42 4.67 17.10
N LEU A 25 -3.23 4.44 17.67
CA LEU A 25 -1.98 5.09 17.26
C LEU A 25 -1.58 4.75 15.82
N GLN A 26 -1.83 3.52 15.36
CA GLN A 26 -1.51 3.11 13.98
C GLN A 26 -2.52 3.65 12.97
N LEU A 27 -3.75 3.94 13.40
CA LEU A 27 -4.75 4.60 12.56
C LEU A 27 -4.51 6.11 12.46
N GLU A 28 -3.73 6.69 13.38
CA GLU A 28 -3.41 8.11 13.35
C GLU A 28 -2.66 8.49 12.07
N ARG A 29 -3.14 9.58 11.44
CA ARG A 29 -2.48 10.23 10.30
C ARG A 29 -2.21 9.31 9.10
N MET A 30 -2.95 8.20 8.99
CA MET A 30 -2.86 7.28 7.85
C MET A 30 -3.08 8.00 6.50
N ASN A 31 -3.87 9.08 6.52
CA ASN A 31 -4.14 9.95 5.38
C ASN A 31 -2.90 10.64 4.77
N VAL A 32 -1.77 10.70 5.49
CA VAL A 32 -0.52 11.30 4.99
C VAL A 32 0.05 10.50 3.83
N TYR A 33 0.10 9.17 3.97
CA TYR A 33 0.69 8.26 2.98
C TYR A 33 -0.35 7.45 2.21
N PHE A 34 -1.55 7.27 2.77
CA PHE A 34 -2.60 6.45 2.20
C PHE A 34 -3.88 7.25 1.92
N ASN A 35 -4.66 6.78 0.96
CA ASN A 35 -6.07 7.13 0.80
C ASN A 35 -6.92 5.97 1.31
N GLU A 36 -7.98 6.28 2.05
CA GLU A 36 -9.04 5.32 2.31
C GLU A 36 -9.89 5.14 1.04
N ALA A 37 -9.97 3.91 0.58
CA ALA A 37 -10.87 3.47 -0.48
C ALA A 37 -12.11 2.81 0.13
N SER A 38 -13.00 2.28 -0.72
CA SER A 38 -14.14 1.48 -0.26
C SER A 38 -13.69 0.26 0.54
N SER A 39 -14.55 -0.21 1.44
CA SER A 39 -14.35 -1.45 2.22
C SER A 39 -13.16 -1.41 3.19
N ASN A 40 -12.87 -0.24 3.78
CA ASN A 40 -11.80 -0.08 4.76
C ASN A 40 -10.41 -0.49 4.23
N ARG A 41 -10.21 -0.29 2.92
CA ARG A 41 -8.96 -0.59 2.21
C ARG A 41 -8.17 0.68 2.01
N TYR A 42 -6.89 0.67 2.36
CA TYR A 42 -5.98 1.81 2.24
C TYR A 42 -5.02 1.62 1.09
N VAL A 43 -4.94 2.62 0.21
CA VAL A 43 -4.09 2.59 -0.99
C VAL A 43 -3.01 3.67 -0.93
N PRO A 44 -1.75 3.37 -1.29
CA PRO A 44 -0.66 4.35 -1.29
C PRO A 44 -0.93 5.57 -2.17
N ARG A 45 -0.58 6.75 -1.67
CA ARG A 45 -0.45 7.98 -2.48
C ARG A 45 0.88 7.95 -3.24
N ALA A 46 0.97 7.11 -4.27
CA ALA A 46 2.22 6.87 -5.00
C ALA A 46 2.02 6.93 -6.51
N VAL A 47 3.03 7.44 -7.22
CA VAL A 47 3.15 7.31 -8.68
C VAL A 47 4.41 6.51 -8.96
N LEU A 48 4.26 5.35 -9.59
CA LEU A 48 5.39 4.52 -10.02
C LEU A 48 5.69 4.85 -11.48
N VAL A 49 6.95 5.20 -11.77
CA VAL A 49 7.41 5.55 -13.12
C VAL A 49 8.57 4.65 -13.47
N ASP A 50 8.46 3.96 -14.60
CA ASP A 50 9.54 3.20 -15.21
C ASP A 50 9.49 3.36 -16.74
N LEU A 51 10.64 3.31 -17.40
CA LEU A 51 10.78 3.27 -18.85
C LEU A 51 10.87 1.82 -19.37
N GLU A 52 11.06 0.85 -18.46
CA GLU A 52 11.09 -0.57 -18.76
C GLU A 52 9.80 -1.25 -18.26
N PRO A 53 9.02 -1.91 -19.14
CA PRO A 53 7.74 -2.50 -18.75
C PRO A 53 7.87 -3.65 -17.73
N GLY A 54 9.03 -4.32 -17.66
CA GLY A 54 9.23 -5.50 -16.82
C GLY A 54 9.24 -5.24 -15.31
N THR A 55 9.61 -4.04 -14.86
CA THR A 55 9.69 -3.74 -13.43
C THR A 55 8.32 -3.59 -12.79
N MET A 56 7.34 -3.06 -13.54
CA MET A 56 5.97 -2.91 -13.04
C MET A 56 5.31 -4.28 -12.79
N ASP A 57 5.59 -5.26 -13.65
CA ASP A 57 5.11 -6.64 -13.48
C ASP A 57 5.71 -7.28 -12.21
N ALA A 58 6.98 -7.02 -11.92
CA ALA A 58 7.62 -7.51 -10.69
C ALA A 58 7.00 -6.92 -9.42
N VAL A 59 6.59 -5.64 -9.45
CA VAL A 59 5.88 -5.01 -8.33
C VAL A 59 4.48 -5.61 -8.16
N ARG A 60 3.75 -5.85 -9.26
CA ARG A 60 2.41 -6.47 -9.23
C ARG A 60 2.44 -7.94 -8.82
N ALA A 61 3.50 -8.67 -9.15
CA ALA A 61 3.66 -10.07 -8.77
C ALA A 61 4.18 -10.25 -7.31
N GLY A 62 4.62 -9.16 -6.68
CA GLY A 62 5.11 -9.19 -5.31
C GLY A 62 3.98 -9.32 -4.27
N PRO A 63 4.31 -9.61 -3.01
CA PRO A 63 3.34 -9.79 -1.91
C PRO A 63 2.50 -8.54 -1.59
N PHE A 64 2.87 -7.38 -2.13
CA PHE A 64 2.13 -6.11 -2.00
C PHE A 64 1.63 -5.60 -3.37
N GLY A 65 1.53 -6.49 -4.36
CA GLY A 65 1.04 -6.14 -5.69
C GLY A 65 -0.42 -5.67 -5.67
N GLY A 66 -1.22 -6.22 -4.75
CA GLY A 66 -2.60 -5.82 -4.50
C GLY A 66 -2.74 -4.48 -3.75
N LEU A 67 -1.67 -3.95 -3.15
CA LEU A 67 -1.70 -2.69 -2.42
C LEU A 67 -1.87 -1.48 -3.37
N PHE A 68 -1.29 -1.55 -4.56
CA PHE A 68 -1.29 -0.45 -5.52
C PHE A 68 -2.53 -0.46 -6.41
N ARG A 69 -3.04 0.73 -6.71
CA ARG A 69 -4.12 0.90 -7.66
C ARG A 69 -3.63 0.63 -9.09
N PRO A 70 -4.39 -0.09 -9.93
CA PRO A 70 -4.04 -0.27 -11.34
C PRO A 70 -4.21 1.00 -12.19
N ASP A 71 -5.03 1.94 -11.71
CA ASP A 71 -5.39 3.23 -12.30
C ASP A 71 -4.37 4.34 -12.04
#